data_AF-A0A7S0H1V5-F1
#
_entry.id   AF-A0A7S0H1V5-F1
#
_cell.length_a   1.000
_cell.length_b   1.000
_cell.length_c   1.000
_cell.angle_alpha   90.00
_cell.angle_beta   90.00
_cell.angle_gamma   90.00
#
_symmetry.space_group_name_H-M   'P 1'
#
loop_
_entity.id
_entity.type
_entity.pdbx_description
1 polymer ?
#
loop_
_entity_poly.entity_id
_entity_poly.type
_entity_poly.pdbx_seq_one_letter_code
_entity_poly.pdbx_strand_id
1 'polypeptide(L)'
;PGPAVFSTEKGKGIDMGNETSSRKKESGKEGSCNKCTFLNSPKANSCEMCGNVLKIAPGMCSSCTFVNSEDADTCSMCGNEIKSPSSTNGRKIDPKMLESTQKLLKKHSKLLKGEDSKLEPVVFSIAAFQALPNISTDTKKKVNVSYKEASKFIDSIKEIGSMRDRTNTKPVKQFMLSTLISGLPLFSKHPKINKEVMMCMAYVFRKLIDEKDLTRKKNLAIELASAFSACQAVQQRVIYSLFAKLANIEFDFREQMFKALSQYKHRALDQSVLISIGVNADPHWRSACHVEVFQKLGVEVDGYQAALMDKDRRRLQPNQAKKVISSFLSFFSANDFIQEFIADTNQAGGSDKKGVARNFDLQKLYQWASKQDPGVFNKYSIYYDEDTPKDYVSPQPNKDRSILPYLSPKVARKILTLLGICS
;
A
#
# COMPACT_ATOMS: atom_id res chain seq x y z
N PRO A 1 71.98 15.60 8.07
CA PRO A 1 70.73 16.41 8.05
C PRO A 1 69.71 15.75 8.99
N GLY A 2 69.37 16.45 10.06
CA GLY A 2 69.07 15.85 11.38
C GLY A 2 67.69 15.23 11.57
N PRO A 3 67.49 14.49 12.68
CA PRO A 3 66.18 14.11 13.17
C PRO A 3 65.59 15.20 14.08
N ALA A 4 64.30 15.46 13.91
CA ALA A 4 63.56 16.47 14.65
C ALA A 4 63.23 16.01 16.09
N VAL A 5 63.25 17.00 16.96
CA VAL A 5 63.24 16.95 18.42
C VAL A 5 61.82 16.89 18.98
N PHE A 6 61.59 16.01 19.96
CA PHE A 6 60.44 16.04 20.87
C PHE A 6 60.49 17.29 21.76
N SER A 7 59.41 18.08 21.80
CA SER A 7 59.23 19.14 22.79
C SER A 7 58.01 18.86 23.66
N THR A 8 58.29 18.69 24.95
CA THR A 8 57.35 18.67 26.08
C THR A 8 57.00 20.10 26.48
N GLU A 9 55.71 20.41 26.60
CA GLU A 9 55.26 21.63 27.30
C GLU A 9 54.41 21.32 28.54
N LYS A 10 54.82 22.02 29.61
CA LYS A 10 54.29 22.13 30.97
C LYS A 10 52.85 22.70 30.91
N GLY A 11 51.90 22.23 31.71
CA GLY A 11 51.83 22.47 33.15
C GLY A 11 51.21 23.84 33.45
N LYS A 12 49.89 23.88 33.71
CA LYS A 12 49.21 25.05 34.30
C LYS A 12 48.12 24.62 35.29
N GLY A 13 48.40 24.90 36.57
CA GLY A 13 47.51 25.59 37.51
C GLY A 13 46.20 24.91 37.88
N ILE A 14 46.20 24.21 39.01
CA ILE A 14 45.01 23.93 39.82
C ILE A 14 44.75 25.19 40.66
N ASP A 15 43.56 25.76 40.55
CA ASP A 15 43.08 26.81 41.45
C ASP A 15 41.83 26.30 42.18
N MET A 16 41.91 26.23 43.51
CA MET A 16 40.85 25.78 44.40
C MET A 16 40.17 27.00 45.02
N GLY A 17 39.10 27.46 44.39
CA GLY A 17 38.16 28.42 44.96
C GLY A 17 36.91 27.71 45.46
N ASN A 18 36.71 27.73 46.78
CA ASN A 18 35.60 27.12 47.50
C ASN A 18 34.80 28.25 48.13
N GLU A 19 33.54 28.49 47.73
CA GLU A 19 32.60 29.30 48.54
C GLU A 19 31.12 29.08 48.18
N THR A 20 30.42 28.48 49.15
CA THR A 20 29.07 28.78 49.66
C THR A 20 27.83 28.74 48.75
N SER A 21 27.15 27.59 48.81
CA SER A 21 25.74 27.37 49.19
C SER A 21 24.77 28.58 49.18
N SER A 22 23.78 28.52 48.28
CA SER A 22 22.46 29.14 48.44
C SER A 22 21.37 28.18 47.95
N ARG A 23 20.56 27.67 48.89
CA ARG A 23 19.46 26.73 48.67
C ARG A 23 18.41 27.29 47.70
N LYS A 24 18.19 26.62 46.57
CA LYS A 24 16.98 26.73 45.74
C LYS A 24 16.29 25.36 45.67
N LYS A 25 14.97 25.38 45.88
CA LYS A 25 14.03 24.24 45.81
C LYS A 25 14.36 23.27 44.67
N GLU A 26 14.55 22.01 45.00
CA GLU A 26 14.78 20.91 44.05
C GLU A 26 13.53 20.65 43.21
N SER A 27 13.50 21.19 42.00
CA SER A 27 12.75 20.62 40.88
C SER A 27 13.49 19.37 40.40
N GLY A 28 12.81 18.23 40.28
CA GLY A 28 13.37 16.93 39.93
C GLY A 28 14.35 16.99 38.74
N LYS A 29 15.50 16.32 38.88
CA LYS A 29 16.58 16.29 37.88
C LYS A 29 16.05 15.75 36.54
N GLU A 30 15.79 16.65 35.59
CA GLU A 30 15.53 16.30 34.20
C GLU A 30 16.67 15.39 33.69
N GLY A 31 16.30 14.24 33.11
CA GLY A 31 17.24 13.29 32.51
C GLY A 31 17.55 12.03 33.34
N SER A 32 17.11 11.92 34.59
CA SER A 32 17.30 10.67 35.36
C SER A 32 16.35 9.55 34.88
N CYS A 33 16.90 8.36 34.66
CA CYS A 33 16.12 7.17 34.32
C CYS A 33 15.34 6.69 35.55
N ASN A 34 14.01 6.61 35.47
CA ASN A 34 13.18 6.11 36.57
C ASN A 34 13.42 4.64 36.94
N LYS A 35 14.08 3.86 36.07
CA LYS A 35 14.34 2.42 36.29
C LYS A 35 15.70 2.14 36.91
N CYS A 36 16.75 2.86 36.48
CA CYS A 36 18.12 2.60 36.91
C CYS A 36 18.84 3.82 37.49
N THR A 37 18.13 4.95 37.66
CA THR A 37 18.63 6.23 38.20
C THR A 37 19.74 6.92 37.37
N PHE A 38 20.22 6.30 36.29
CA PHE A 38 21.25 6.86 35.42
C PHE A 38 20.82 8.21 34.83
N LEU A 39 21.71 9.20 34.89
CA LEU A 39 21.52 10.54 34.33
C LEU A 39 21.85 10.52 32.84
N ASN A 40 20.84 10.64 32.01
CA ASN A 40 20.96 10.68 30.56
C ASN A 40 21.04 12.11 30.07
N SER A 41 21.53 12.28 28.84
CA SER A 41 21.42 13.55 28.12
C SER A 41 19.95 14.03 28.11
N PRO A 42 19.66 15.34 28.28
CA PRO A 42 18.30 15.89 28.23
C PRO A 42 17.55 15.60 26.92
N LYS A 43 18.29 15.25 25.85
CA LYS A 43 17.74 14.90 24.54
C LYS A 43 17.56 13.39 24.33
N ALA A 44 17.96 12.54 25.27
CA ALA A 44 17.83 11.10 25.14
C ALA A 44 16.35 10.67 25.19
N ASN A 45 15.94 9.84 24.23
CA ASN A 45 14.60 9.24 24.20
C ASN A 45 14.55 7.89 24.92
N SER A 46 15.71 7.28 25.16
CA SER A 46 15.91 6.03 25.90
C SER A 46 17.15 6.13 26.77
N CYS A 47 17.17 5.38 27.86
CA CYS A 47 18.29 5.34 28.78
C CYS A 47 19.50 4.67 28.12
N GLU A 48 20.64 5.35 28.12
CA GLU A 48 21.88 4.84 27.51
C GLU A 48 22.38 3.58 28.23
N MET A 49 22.07 3.43 29.54
CA MET A 49 22.50 2.27 30.33
C MET A 49 21.58 1.05 30.22
N CYS A 50 20.25 1.24 30.23
CA CYS A 50 19.32 0.11 30.33
C CYS A 50 18.28 0.03 29.20
N GLY A 51 18.33 0.96 28.23
CA GLY A 51 17.39 1.03 27.12
C GLY A 51 15.97 1.48 27.48
N ASN A 52 15.67 1.75 28.76
CA ASN A 52 14.34 2.17 29.19
C ASN A 52 13.93 3.50 28.57
N VAL A 53 12.71 3.61 28.05
CA VAL A 53 12.24 4.82 27.37
C VAL A 53 12.10 5.96 28.39
N LEU A 54 12.78 7.08 28.13
CA LEU A 54 12.81 8.24 29.05
C LEU A 54 11.72 9.27 28.71
N LYS A 55 11.34 9.35 27.43
CA LYS A 55 10.29 10.25 26.94
C LYS A 55 9.16 9.41 26.35
N ILE A 56 7.99 9.50 26.98
CA ILE A 56 6.77 8.85 26.52
C ILE A 56 6.42 9.46 25.16
N ALA A 57 6.44 8.66 24.09
CA ALA A 57 6.00 9.12 22.77
C ALA A 57 4.48 9.38 22.79
N PRO A 58 3.96 10.30 21.96
CA PRO A 58 2.52 10.49 21.81
C PRO A 58 1.79 9.16 21.56
N GLY A 59 0.69 8.92 22.29
CA GLY A 59 -0.10 7.66 22.21
C GLY A 59 0.46 6.48 23.02
N MET A 60 1.62 6.61 23.69
CA MET A 60 2.19 5.54 24.51
C MET A 60 1.55 5.52 25.91
N CYS A 61 0.98 4.37 26.28
CA CYS A 61 0.39 4.17 27.61
C CYS A 61 1.49 4.27 28.68
N SER A 62 1.31 5.17 29.65
CA SER A 62 2.26 5.37 30.75
C SER A 62 2.40 4.14 31.66
N SER A 63 1.37 3.29 31.72
CA SER A 63 1.36 2.10 32.58
C SER A 63 2.07 0.90 31.94
N CYS A 64 1.83 0.62 30.66
CA CYS A 64 2.32 -0.59 30.01
C CYS A 64 3.24 -0.34 28.81
N THR A 65 3.54 0.92 28.50
CA THR A 65 4.38 1.36 27.37
C THR A 65 3.85 0.98 25.98
N PHE A 66 2.63 0.44 25.88
CA PHE A 66 1.99 0.12 24.61
C PHE A 66 1.64 1.40 23.84
N VAL A 67 1.99 1.46 22.56
CA VAL A 67 1.65 2.57 21.67
C VAL A 67 0.27 2.31 21.07
N ASN A 68 -0.70 3.10 21.51
CA ASN A 68 -2.07 3.08 21.02
C ASN A 68 -2.20 3.96 19.77
N SER A 69 -3.36 3.94 19.14
CA SER A 69 -3.66 4.92 18.10
C SER A 69 -3.69 6.32 18.70
N GLU A 70 -3.36 7.35 17.91
CA GLU A 70 -3.28 8.74 18.39
C GLU A 70 -4.63 9.27 18.92
N ASP A 71 -5.73 8.62 18.53
CA ASP A 71 -7.11 8.89 18.91
C ASP A 71 -7.65 7.97 20.03
N ALA A 72 -6.85 7.03 20.54
CA ALA A 72 -7.26 6.16 21.63
C ALA A 72 -7.37 6.94 22.95
N ASP A 73 -8.55 6.92 23.54
CA ASP A 73 -8.88 7.39 24.88
C ASP A 73 -8.48 6.36 25.96
N THR A 74 -8.47 5.07 25.61
CA THR A 74 -8.06 3.97 26.49
C THR A 74 -7.00 3.08 25.86
N CYS A 75 -6.13 2.51 26.70
CA CYS A 75 -5.10 1.62 26.21
C CYS A 75 -5.68 0.28 25.77
N SER A 76 -5.52 -0.09 24.49
CA SER A 76 -6.03 -1.35 23.94
C SER A 76 -5.40 -2.60 24.56
N MET A 77 -4.31 -2.48 25.32
CA MET A 77 -3.66 -3.60 26.01
C MET A 77 -4.05 -3.73 27.48
N CYS A 78 -4.17 -2.62 28.21
CA CYS A 78 -4.39 -2.67 29.66
C CYS A 78 -5.63 -1.92 30.16
N GLY A 79 -6.40 -1.31 29.25
CA GLY A 79 -7.63 -0.57 29.57
C GLY A 79 -7.44 0.79 30.25
N ASN A 80 -6.22 1.14 30.68
CA ASN A 80 -5.96 2.41 31.36
C ASN A 80 -6.16 3.60 30.41
N GLU A 81 -6.72 4.68 30.94
CA GLU A 81 -6.88 5.95 30.21
C GLU A 81 -5.53 6.49 29.73
N ILE A 82 -5.51 6.97 28.50
CA ILE A 82 -4.35 7.61 27.90
C ILE A 82 -4.56 9.11 28.05
N LYS A 83 -3.72 9.77 28.87
CA LYS A 83 -3.67 11.23 28.94
C LYS A 83 -3.03 11.74 27.65
N SER A 84 -3.83 11.91 26.61
CA SER A 84 -3.38 12.51 25.35
C SER A 84 -2.95 13.95 25.62
N PRO A 85 -1.68 14.33 25.38
CA PRO A 85 -1.36 15.74 25.23
C PRO A 85 -2.19 16.24 24.05
N SER A 86 -2.97 17.31 24.24
CA SER A 86 -3.84 17.91 23.23
C SER A 86 -3.14 17.94 21.86
N SER A 87 -3.43 16.93 21.03
CA SER A 87 -2.68 16.66 19.80
C SER A 87 -3.47 17.19 18.63
N THR A 88 -3.03 18.35 18.14
CA THR A 88 -3.21 18.74 16.75
C THR A 88 -2.38 17.81 15.86
N ASN A 89 -3.03 17.21 14.87
CA ASN A 89 -2.47 16.62 13.64
C ASN A 89 -2.20 15.11 13.58
N GLY A 90 -3.21 14.29 13.83
CA GLY A 90 -3.47 13.22 12.86
C GLY A 90 -3.91 13.89 11.55
N ARG A 91 -3.07 13.90 10.50
CA ARG A 91 -3.45 14.49 9.19
C ARG A 91 -4.54 13.64 8.55
N LYS A 92 -5.80 13.94 8.90
CA LYS A 92 -6.92 13.81 7.97
C LYS A 92 -6.47 14.46 6.66
N ILE A 93 -6.69 13.80 5.53
CA ILE A 93 -6.51 14.42 4.21
C ILE A 93 -7.23 15.77 4.29
N ASP A 94 -6.47 16.86 4.19
CA ASP A 94 -7.06 18.19 4.32
C ASP A 94 -8.14 18.31 3.23
N PRO A 95 -9.41 18.52 3.59
CA PRO A 95 -10.48 18.67 2.61
C PRO A 95 -10.13 19.70 1.52
N LYS A 96 -9.32 20.71 1.84
CA LYS A 96 -8.84 21.72 0.87
C LYS A 96 -7.87 21.15 -0.17
N MET A 97 -7.02 20.20 0.22
CA MET A 97 -6.10 19.51 -0.71
C MET A 97 -6.88 18.66 -1.71
N LEU A 98 -7.91 17.98 -1.23
CA LEU A 98 -8.79 17.14 -2.03
C LEU A 98 -9.66 17.97 -2.99
N GLU A 99 -10.21 19.09 -2.51
CA GLU A 99 -10.94 20.05 -3.34
C GLU A 99 -10.03 20.67 -4.42
N SER A 100 -8.78 20.96 -4.08
CA SER A 100 -7.78 21.45 -5.03
C SER A 100 -7.46 20.41 -6.10
N THR A 101 -7.37 19.14 -5.72
CA THR A 101 -7.20 18.02 -6.66
C THR A 101 -8.39 17.92 -7.62
N GLN A 102 -9.62 18.00 -7.10
CA GLN A 102 -10.83 17.99 -7.93
C GLN A 102 -10.88 19.19 -8.89
N LYS A 103 -10.52 20.40 -8.43
CA LYS A 103 -10.42 21.59 -9.29
C LYS A 103 -9.39 21.40 -10.39
N LEU A 104 -8.26 20.78 -10.08
CA LEU A 104 -7.17 20.54 -11.04
C LEU A 104 -7.55 19.47 -12.07
N LEU A 105 -8.21 18.38 -11.64
CA LEU A 105 -8.83 17.37 -12.51
C LEU A 105 -9.88 17.98 -13.44
N LYS A 106 -10.80 18.81 -12.90
CA LYS A 106 -11.82 19.51 -13.69
C LYS A 106 -11.21 20.49 -14.69
N LYS A 107 -10.11 21.16 -14.32
CA LYS A 107 -9.37 22.05 -15.23
C LYS A 107 -8.71 21.27 -16.37
N HIS A 108 -8.04 20.15 -16.06
CA HIS A 108 -7.44 19.28 -17.08
C HIS A 108 -8.49 18.63 -17.98
N SER A 109 -9.62 18.19 -17.43
CA SER A 109 -10.70 17.61 -18.25
C SER A 109 -11.29 18.60 -19.23
N LYS A 110 -11.35 19.90 -18.90
CA LYS A 110 -11.78 20.95 -19.82
C LYS A 110 -10.78 21.17 -20.96
N LEU A 111 -9.48 21.07 -20.69
CA LEU A 111 -8.43 21.22 -21.70
C LEU A 111 -8.36 20.05 -22.69
N LEU A 112 -8.88 18.88 -22.30
CA LEU A 112 -8.91 17.67 -23.14
C LEU A 112 -10.19 17.53 -23.98
N LYS A 113 -11.17 18.44 -23.87
CA LYS A 113 -12.38 18.39 -24.68
C LYS A 113 -12.15 19.00 -26.07
N GLY A 114 -12.27 18.18 -27.11
CA GLY A 114 -12.73 18.64 -28.42
C GLY A 114 -14.23 18.99 -28.36
N GLU A 115 -14.71 19.87 -29.24
CA GLU A 115 -16.00 20.57 -29.13
C GLU A 115 -17.27 19.68 -29.16
N ASP A 116 -17.18 18.38 -29.44
CA ASP A 116 -18.36 17.56 -29.81
C ASP A 116 -18.95 16.61 -28.73
N SER A 117 -18.42 16.55 -27.50
CA SER A 117 -18.97 15.60 -26.51
C SER A 117 -20.11 16.21 -25.68
N LYS A 118 -21.37 15.90 -26.01
CA LYS A 118 -22.58 16.24 -25.21
C LYS A 118 -22.65 15.55 -23.83
N LEU A 119 -21.71 14.68 -23.50
CA LEU A 119 -21.70 13.98 -22.21
C LEU A 119 -21.05 14.85 -21.11
N GLU A 120 -21.66 14.85 -19.93
CA GLU A 120 -21.06 15.45 -18.75
C GLU A 120 -19.69 14.80 -18.44
N PRO A 121 -18.69 15.60 -18.04
CA PRO A 121 -17.36 15.09 -17.71
C PRO A 121 -17.46 14.24 -16.44
N VAL A 122 -17.15 12.96 -16.54
CA VAL A 122 -17.03 12.07 -15.38
C VAL A 122 -15.68 12.29 -14.73
N VAL A 123 -15.67 12.51 -13.42
CA VAL A 123 -14.43 12.61 -12.64
C VAL A 123 -14.41 11.54 -11.54
N PHE A 124 -13.21 11.14 -11.12
CA PHE A 124 -13.09 10.26 -9.95
C PHE A 124 -13.57 10.98 -8.69
N SER A 125 -14.35 10.27 -7.89
CA SER A 125 -14.81 10.73 -6.58
C SER A 125 -13.67 10.64 -5.55
N ILE A 126 -13.87 11.25 -4.39
CA ILE A 126 -12.97 11.16 -3.23
C ILE A 126 -12.64 9.71 -2.86
N ALA A 127 -13.64 8.83 -2.81
CA ALA A 127 -13.42 7.45 -2.34
C ALA A 127 -12.52 6.67 -3.31
N ALA A 128 -12.51 7.03 -4.59
CA ALA A 128 -11.58 6.48 -5.58
C ALA A 128 -10.11 6.71 -5.21
N PHE A 129 -9.82 7.69 -4.35
CA PHE A 129 -8.48 8.04 -3.90
C PHE A 129 -8.08 7.41 -2.57
N GLN A 130 -8.94 6.63 -1.92
CA GLN A 130 -8.65 5.98 -0.63
C GLN A 130 -8.07 4.56 -0.83
N ALA A 131 -7.31 4.07 0.14
CA ALA A 131 -6.87 2.67 0.19
C ALA A 131 -8.04 1.68 0.27
N LEU A 132 -7.78 0.44 -0.18
CA LEU A 132 -8.70 -0.68 -0.02
C LEU A 132 -9.02 -0.92 1.47
N PRO A 133 -10.28 -1.24 1.80
CA PRO A 133 -10.66 -1.62 3.16
C PRO A 133 -9.85 -2.85 3.61
N ASN A 134 -9.46 -2.87 4.89
CA ASN A 134 -8.69 -3.96 5.48
C ASN A 134 -9.45 -5.28 5.32
N ILE A 135 -8.80 -6.26 4.67
CA ILE A 135 -9.30 -7.62 4.53
C ILE A 135 -9.53 -8.19 5.94
N SER A 136 -10.77 -8.60 6.24
CA SER A 136 -11.08 -9.24 7.52
C SER A 136 -10.23 -10.49 7.68
N THR A 137 -9.53 -10.58 8.82
CA THR A 137 -8.57 -11.64 9.12
C THR A 137 -9.21 -12.83 9.83
N ASP A 138 -10.52 -13.03 9.71
CA ASP A 138 -11.23 -14.12 10.41
C ASP A 138 -10.82 -15.53 9.95
N THR A 139 -10.02 -15.65 8.88
CA THR A 139 -9.34 -16.90 8.48
C THR A 139 -8.14 -17.29 9.37
N LYS A 140 -7.95 -16.62 10.51
CA LYS A 140 -6.90 -16.80 11.55
C LYS A 140 -6.86 -18.17 12.27
N LYS A 141 -7.30 -19.28 11.66
CA LYS A 141 -6.82 -20.59 12.13
C LYS A 141 -5.29 -20.59 11.98
N LYS A 142 -4.56 -20.84 13.09
CA LYS A 142 -3.09 -20.79 13.12
C LYS A 142 -2.52 -21.71 12.04
N VAL A 143 -2.14 -21.15 10.90
CA VAL A 143 -1.40 -21.88 9.87
C VAL A 143 0.05 -21.89 10.29
N ASN A 144 0.49 -23.01 10.87
CA ASN A 144 1.90 -23.24 11.14
C ASN A 144 2.54 -23.90 9.93
N VAL A 145 3.58 -23.28 9.38
CA VAL A 145 4.52 -23.90 8.44
C VAL A 145 5.89 -23.79 9.07
N SER A 146 6.54 -24.93 9.29
CA SER A 146 7.89 -24.94 9.81
C SER A 146 8.88 -24.46 8.73
N TYR A 147 9.99 -23.87 9.16
CA TYR A 147 11.10 -23.51 8.28
C TYR A 147 11.57 -24.70 7.42
N LYS A 148 11.63 -25.90 8.01
CA LYS A 148 12.07 -27.12 7.34
C LYS A 148 11.11 -27.54 6.23
N GLU A 149 9.80 -27.47 6.46
CA GLU A 149 8.78 -27.74 5.44
C GLU A 149 8.88 -26.74 4.28
N ALA A 150 8.92 -25.44 4.57
CA ALA A 150 9.02 -24.39 3.54
C ALA A 150 10.32 -24.52 2.72
N SER A 151 11.45 -24.79 3.38
CA SER A 151 12.75 -24.97 2.73
C SER A 151 12.74 -26.16 1.77
N LYS A 152 12.24 -27.33 2.22
CA LYS A 152 12.09 -28.52 1.38
C LYS A 152 11.18 -28.28 0.19
N PHE A 153 10.08 -27.56 0.39
CA PHE A 153 9.17 -27.20 -0.70
C PHE A 153 9.86 -26.33 -1.75
N ILE A 154 10.58 -25.29 -1.34
CA ILE A 154 11.33 -24.44 -2.27
C ILE A 154 12.36 -25.27 -3.05
N ASP A 155 13.08 -26.17 -2.37
CA ASP A 155 14.08 -27.04 -3.01
C ASP A 155 13.48 -28.01 -4.03
N SER A 156 12.19 -28.34 -3.91
CA SER A 156 11.49 -29.19 -4.87
C SER A 156 11.21 -28.50 -6.22
N ILE A 157 11.36 -27.17 -6.30
CA ILE A 157 11.10 -26.38 -7.51
C ILE A 157 12.43 -25.88 -8.07
N LYS A 158 12.98 -26.63 -9.03
CA LYS A 158 14.32 -26.42 -9.61
C LYS A 158 14.55 -24.98 -10.07
N GLU A 159 13.55 -24.34 -10.67
CA GLU A 159 13.63 -22.96 -11.17
C GLU A 159 13.92 -21.95 -10.06
N ILE A 160 13.43 -22.15 -8.84
CA ILE A 160 13.67 -21.22 -7.72
C ILE A 160 15.13 -21.34 -7.22
N GLY A 161 15.75 -22.52 -7.34
CA GLY A 161 17.13 -22.76 -6.89
C GLY A 161 18.17 -21.92 -7.62
N SER A 162 17.94 -21.56 -8.88
CA SER A 162 18.81 -20.68 -9.67
C SER A 162 18.52 -19.19 -9.48
N MET A 163 17.37 -18.82 -8.90
CA MET A 163 17.01 -17.41 -8.73
C MET A 163 17.90 -16.71 -7.72
N ARG A 164 18.25 -15.47 -8.04
CA ARG A 164 19.05 -14.56 -7.21
C ARG A 164 18.31 -13.25 -7.02
N ASP A 165 18.69 -12.53 -5.97
CA ASP A 165 18.17 -11.19 -5.69
C ASP A 165 18.61 -10.18 -6.76
N ARG A 166 18.15 -8.93 -6.64
CA ARG A 166 18.48 -7.86 -7.60
C ARG A 166 19.99 -7.61 -7.77
N THR A 167 20.78 -7.91 -6.74
CA THR A 167 22.24 -7.73 -6.77
C THR A 167 22.96 -8.94 -7.35
N ASN A 168 22.22 -10.01 -7.66
CA ASN A 168 22.74 -11.30 -8.10
C ASN A 168 23.71 -11.96 -7.09
N THR A 169 23.63 -11.59 -5.81
CA THR A 169 24.58 -12.09 -4.78
C THR A 169 23.99 -13.17 -3.89
N LYS A 170 22.69 -13.08 -3.58
CA LYS A 170 22.05 -13.95 -2.59
C LYS A 170 20.91 -14.77 -3.22
N PRO A 171 20.78 -16.07 -2.89
CA PRO A 171 19.65 -16.88 -3.35
C PRO A 171 18.31 -16.32 -2.87
N VAL A 172 17.33 -16.25 -3.77
CA VAL A 172 15.95 -15.82 -3.44
C VAL A 172 15.35 -16.64 -2.30
N LYS A 173 15.65 -17.96 -2.27
CA LYS A 173 15.26 -18.87 -1.19
C LYS A 173 15.56 -18.32 0.20
N GLN A 174 16.74 -17.73 0.40
CA GLN A 174 17.15 -17.21 1.70
C GLN A 174 16.23 -16.08 2.17
N PHE A 175 15.85 -15.19 1.26
CA PHE A 175 14.94 -14.08 1.59
C PHE A 175 13.53 -14.57 1.86
N MET A 176 13.00 -15.48 1.04
CA MET A 176 11.67 -16.06 1.26
C MET A 176 11.57 -16.71 2.65
N LEU A 177 12.58 -17.49 3.03
CA LEU A 177 12.63 -18.15 4.33
C LEU A 177 12.86 -17.16 5.49
N SER A 178 13.68 -16.13 5.28
CA SER A 178 13.81 -15.05 6.26
C SER A 178 12.49 -14.32 6.47
N THR A 179 11.74 -14.02 5.40
CA THR A 179 10.45 -13.33 5.49
C THR A 179 9.39 -14.15 6.21
N LEU A 180 9.44 -15.47 6.10
CA LEU A 180 8.59 -16.36 6.90
C LEU A 180 8.87 -16.24 8.42
N ILE A 181 10.13 -16.04 8.82
CA ILE A 181 10.55 -16.01 10.23
C ILE A 181 10.46 -14.60 10.84
N SER A 182 10.91 -13.58 10.12
CA SER A 182 11.13 -12.23 10.66
C SER A 182 10.38 -11.13 9.91
N GLY A 183 9.61 -11.48 8.89
CA GLY A 183 8.92 -10.52 8.02
C GLY A 183 9.89 -9.81 7.07
N LEU A 184 9.48 -8.64 6.59
CA LEU A 184 10.30 -7.83 5.68
C LEU A 184 11.12 -6.82 6.49
N PRO A 185 12.45 -6.71 6.27
CA PRO A 185 13.28 -5.73 6.96
C PRO A 185 12.79 -4.28 6.86
N LEU A 186 12.13 -3.91 5.75
CA LEU A 186 11.52 -2.61 5.48
C LEU A 186 10.53 -2.22 6.59
N PHE A 187 9.81 -3.20 7.15
CA PHE A 187 8.82 -3.00 8.20
C PHE A 187 9.34 -3.40 9.60
N SER A 188 10.67 -3.47 9.80
CA SER A 188 11.27 -3.78 11.10
C SER A 188 10.83 -2.85 12.24
N LYS A 189 10.52 -1.58 11.91
CA LYS A 189 9.97 -0.60 12.86
C LYS A 189 8.43 -0.68 13.03
N HIS A 190 7.78 -1.55 12.26
CA HIS A 190 6.32 -1.73 12.22
C HIS A 190 5.96 -3.20 12.49
N PRO A 191 6.12 -3.69 13.73
CA PRO A 191 5.98 -5.10 14.07
C PRO A 191 4.60 -5.68 13.73
N LYS A 192 3.54 -4.85 13.72
CA LYS A 192 2.18 -5.26 13.29
C LYS A 192 2.15 -5.67 11.81
N ILE A 193 2.75 -4.86 10.93
CA ILE A 193 2.83 -5.15 9.50
C ILE A 193 3.68 -6.40 9.28
N ASN A 194 4.83 -6.51 9.96
CA ASN A 194 5.67 -7.71 9.83
C ASN A 194 4.95 -8.99 10.29
N LYS A 195 4.22 -8.93 11.40
CA LYS A 195 3.41 -10.06 11.88
C LYS A 195 2.37 -10.48 10.86
N GLU A 196 1.73 -9.52 10.19
CA GLU A 196 0.76 -9.78 9.12
C GLU A 196 1.44 -10.40 7.88
N VAL A 197 2.55 -9.83 7.42
CA VAL A 197 3.33 -10.38 6.30
C VAL A 197 3.78 -11.82 6.57
N MET A 198 4.29 -12.09 7.77
CA MET A 198 4.69 -13.44 8.19
C MET A 198 3.51 -14.42 8.15
N MET A 199 2.34 -14.00 8.64
CA MET A 199 1.12 -14.81 8.62
C MET A 199 0.68 -15.11 7.18
N CYS A 200 0.61 -14.09 6.32
CA CYS A 200 0.27 -14.25 4.91
C CYS A 200 1.27 -15.18 4.20
N MET A 201 2.57 -15.00 4.45
CA MET A 201 3.63 -15.84 3.90
C MET A 201 3.49 -17.31 4.33
N ALA A 202 3.24 -17.55 5.63
CA ALA A 202 3.00 -18.89 6.17
C ALA A 202 1.78 -19.55 5.53
N TYR A 203 0.69 -18.81 5.37
CA TYR A 203 -0.52 -19.29 4.70
C TYR A 203 -0.26 -19.65 3.24
N VAL A 204 0.41 -18.76 2.49
CA VAL A 204 0.81 -19.00 1.10
C VAL A 204 1.64 -20.29 1.00
N PHE A 205 2.66 -20.47 1.83
CA PHE A 205 3.44 -21.70 1.82
C PHE A 205 2.61 -22.94 2.14
N ARG A 206 1.73 -22.91 3.15
CA ARG A 206 0.88 -24.07 3.48
C ARG A 206 0.03 -24.46 2.29
N LYS A 207 -0.65 -23.48 1.68
CA LYS A 207 -1.51 -23.73 0.51
C LYS A 207 -0.73 -24.18 -0.71
N LEU A 208 0.45 -23.61 -0.94
CA LEU A 208 1.33 -24.10 -2.00
C LEU A 208 1.78 -25.52 -1.73
N ILE A 209 2.14 -25.90 -0.50
CA ILE A 209 2.53 -27.28 -0.17
C ILE A 209 1.37 -28.25 -0.45
N ASP A 210 0.16 -27.89 -0.04
CA ASP A 210 -1.04 -28.72 -0.16
C ASP A 210 -1.66 -28.73 -1.57
N GLU A 211 -1.20 -27.87 -2.50
CA GLU A 211 -1.71 -27.79 -3.87
C GLU A 211 -1.41 -29.07 -4.65
N LYS A 212 -2.47 -29.64 -5.24
CA LYS A 212 -2.44 -30.92 -5.98
C LYS A 212 -2.11 -30.71 -7.46
N ASP A 213 -2.56 -29.59 -8.03
CA ASP A 213 -2.21 -29.22 -9.41
C ASP A 213 -0.75 -28.75 -9.45
N LEU A 214 0.14 -29.61 -9.93
CA LEU A 214 1.59 -29.35 -9.99
C LEU A 214 1.93 -28.13 -10.84
N THR A 215 1.18 -27.88 -11.93
CA THR A 215 1.40 -26.75 -12.82
C THR A 215 1.02 -25.45 -12.12
N ARG A 216 -0.17 -25.42 -11.48
CA ARG A 216 -0.61 -24.27 -10.70
C ARG A 216 0.32 -24.00 -9.51
N LYS A 217 0.69 -25.05 -8.76
CA LYS A 217 1.66 -25.01 -7.65
C LYS A 217 2.96 -24.34 -8.09
N LYS A 218 3.54 -24.82 -9.19
CA LYS A 218 4.79 -24.30 -9.75
C LYS A 218 4.66 -22.83 -10.15
N ASN A 219 3.62 -22.48 -10.89
CA ASN A 219 3.41 -21.11 -11.37
C ASN A 219 3.28 -20.10 -10.23
N LEU A 220 2.49 -20.42 -9.20
CA LEU A 220 2.32 -19.54 -8.03
C LEU A 220 3.60 -19.43 -7.19
N ALA A 221 4.39 -20.51 -7.09
CA ALA A 221 5.67 -20.48 -6.40
C ALA A 221 6.72 -19.64 -7.14
N ILE A 222 6.77 -19.73 -8.47
CA ILE A 222 7.62 -18.89 -9.31
C ILE A 222 7.19 -17.42 -9.23
N GLU A 223 5.88 -17.13 -9.22
CA GLU A 223 5.34 -15.78 -9.01
C GLU A 223 5.83 -15.19 -7.68
N LEU A 224 5.70 -15.95 -6.58
CA LEU A 224 6.20 -15.54 -5.27
C LEU A 224 7.72 -15.31 -5.28
N ALA A 225 8.50 -16.24 -5.83
CA ALA A 225 9.95 -16.15 -5.87
C ALA A 225 10.43 -14.96 -6.72
N SER A 226 9.76 -14.67 -7.83
CA SER A 226 10.10 -13.54 -8.70
C SER A 226 9.95 -12.19 -7.99
N ALA A 227 9.00 -12.08 -7.06
CA ALA A 227 8.86 -10.88 -6.24
C ALA A 227 10.09 -10.59 -5.36
N PHE A 228 10.83 -11.63 -4.94
CA PHE A 228 12.05 -11.49 -4.14
C PHE A 228 13.29 -11.10 -4.94
N SER A 229 13.21 -11.11 -6.27
CA SER A 229 14.19 -10.44 -7.13
C SER A 229 13.91 -8.93 -7.26
N ALA A 230 12.78 -8.44 -6.73
CA ALA A 230 12.41 -7.03 -6.70
C ALA A 230 12.56 -6.40 -5.29
N CYS A 231 12.12 -5.14 -5.12
CA CYS A 231 12.20 -4.45 -3.83
C CYS A 231 11.18 -4.99 -2.81
N GLN A 232 11.40 -4.71 -1.52
CA GLN A 232 10.57 -5.25 -0.44
C GLN A 232 9.11 -4.79 -0.47
N ALA A 233 8.83 -3.61 -1.07
CA ALA A 233 7.46 -3.15 -1.30
C ALA A 233 6.71 -4.07 -2.29
N VAL A 234 7.38 -4.50 -3.36
CA VAL A 234 6.83 -5.46 -4.33
C VAL A 234 6.63 -6.83 -3.66
N GLN A 235 7.58 -7.25 -2.83
CA GLN A 235 7.48 -8.51 -2.06
C GLN A 235 6.21 -8.53 -1.21
N GLN A 236 5.94 -7.48 -0.41
CA GLN A 236 4.73 -7.40 0.40
C GLN A 236 3.45 -7.52 -0.45
N ARG A 237 3.37 -6.76 -1.55
CA ARG A 237 2.18 -6.73 -2.42
C ARG A 237 1.90 -8.10 -3.02
N VAL A 238 2.93 -8.80 -3.51
CA VAL A 238 2.78 -10.14 -4.07
C VAL A 238 2.37 -11.15 -3.01
N ILE A 239 2.96 -11.08 -1.80
CA ILE A 239 2.56 -11.93 -0.67
C ILE A 239 1.07 -11.77 -0.35
N TYR A 240 0.58 -10.52 -0.24
CA TYR A 240 -0.83 -10.26 0.04
C TYR A 240 -1.76 -10.69 -1.10
N SER A 241 -1.35 -10.46 -2.35
CA SER A 241 -2.11 -10.90 -3.54
C SER A 241 -2.26 -12.42 -3.58
N LEU A 242 -1.16 -13.16 -3.37
CA LEU A 242 -1.16 -14.62 -3.33
C LEU A 242 -1.94 -15.16 -2.13
N PHE A 243 -1.81 -14.52 -0.97
CA PHE A 243 -2.61 -14.86 0.20
C PHE A 243 -4.11 -14.76 -0.12
N ALA A 244 -4.58 -13.62 -0.63
CA ALA A 244 -5.98 -13.43 -0.99
C ALA A 244 -6.46 -14.47 -2.01
N LYS A 245 -5.65 -14.72 -3.05
CA LYS A 245 -5.92 -15.72 -4.09
C LYS A 245 -6.02 -17.14 -3.55
N LEU A 246 -5.12 -17.54 -2.64
CA LEU A 246 -5.07 -18.90 -2.07
C LEU A 246 -6.04 -19.10 -0.91
N ALA A 247 -6.45 -18.01 -0.26
CA ALA A 247 -7.45 -18.05 0.80
C ALA A 247 -8.87 -18.15 0.27
N ASN A 248 -9.05 -18.09 -1.07
CA ASN A 248 -10.34 -17.86 -1.70
C ASN A 248 -11.06 -16.72 -0.98
N ILE A 249 -10.30 -15.67 -0.62
CA ILE A 249 -10.92 -14.44 -0.13
C ILE A 249 -11.60 -13.86 -1.35
N GLU A 250 -12.86 -14.22 -1.43
CA GLU A 250 -13.74 -13.83 -2.49
C GLU A 250 -14.04 -12.36 -2.29
N PHE A 251 -13.28 -11.53 -3.00
CA PHE A 251 -13.60 -10.12 -3.08
C PHE A 251 -15.03 -9.97 -3.57
N ASP A 252 -15.84 -9.21 -2.85
CA ASP A 252 -17.14 -8.81 -3.36
C ASP A 252 -16.95 -7.92 -4.62
N PHE A 253 -18.04 -7.63 -5.32
CA PHE A 253 -17.93 -6.83 -6.54
C PHE A 253 -17.32 -5.44 -6.28
N ARG A 254 -17.63 -4.83 -5.12
CA ARG A 254 -17.08 -3.53 -4.76
C ARG A 254 -15.57 -3.62 -4.59
N GLU A 255 -15.08 -4.58 -3.83
CA GLU A 255 -13.65 -4.80 -3.61
C GLU A 255 -12.91 -5.12 -4.91
N GLN A 256 -13.52 -5.87 -5.84
CA GLN A 256 -12.96 -6.07 -7.18
C GLN A 256 -12.79 -4.77 -7.95
N MET A 257 -13.80 -3.89 -7.90
CA MET A 257 -13.74 -2.58 -8.55
C MET A 257 -12.64 -1.70 -7.95
N PHE A 258 -12.51 -1.64 -6.63
CA PHE A 258 -11.44 -0.87 -5.99
C PHE A 258 -10.05 -1.48 -6.25
N LYS A 259 -9.94 -2.80 -6.34
CA LYS A 259 -8.69 -3.48 -6.72
C LYS A 259 -8.29 -3.16 -8.15
N ALA A 260 -9.23 -3.23 -9.10
CA ALA A 260 -8.99 -2.87 -10.50
C ALA A 260 -8.60 -1.39 -10.63
N LEU A 261 -9.26 -0.51 -9.88
CA LEU A 261 -8.92 0.91 -9.83
C LEU A 261 -7.51 1.14 -9.27
N SER A 262 -7.10 0.40 -8.23
CA SER A 262 -5.74 0.49 -7.69
C SER A 262 -4.70 0.05 -8.73
N GLN A 263 -4.95 -1.03 -9.45
CA GLN A 263 -4.08 -1.46 -10.56
C GLN A 263 -4.01 -0.42 -11.67
N TYR A 264 -5.14 0.23 -11.97
CA TYR A 264 -5.21 1.31 -12.96
C TYR A 264 -4.37 2.53 -12.54
N LYS A 265 -4.46 2.96 -11.25
CA LYS A 265 -3.58 4.00 -10.68
C LYS A 265 -2.10 3.64 -10.84
N HIS A 266 -1.74 2.38 -10.58
CA HIS A 266 -0.37 1.91 -10.72
C HIS A 266 0.12 1.99 -12.17
N ARG A 267 -0.69 1.56 -13.15
CA ARG A 267 -0.35 1.67 -14.57
C ARG A 267 -0.16 3.13 -14.98
N ALA A 268 -1.09 4.01 -14.59
CA ALA A 268 -0.98 5.44 -14.87
C ALA A 268 0.30 6.04 -14.27
N LEU A 269 0.66 5.66 -13.04
CA LEU A 269 1.89 6.10 -12.40
C LEU A 269 3.14 5.57 -13.12
N ASP A 270 3.13 4.31 -13.55
CA ASP A 270 4.28 3.70 -14.24
C ASP A 270 4.55 4.38 -15.57
N GLN A 271 3.49 4.68 -16.33
CA GLN A 271 3.60 5.47 -17.56
C GLN A 271 4.10 6.89 -17.28
N SER A 272 3.66 7.48 -16.17
CA SER A 272 4.10 8.82 -15.76
C SER A 272 5.57 8.87 -15.39
N VAL A 273 6.06 7.87 -14.66
CA VAL A 273 7.49 7.71 -14.32
C VAL A 273 8.30 7.53 -15.59
N LEU A 274 7.84 6.65 -16.49
CA LEU A 274 8.51 6.38 -17.76
C LEU A 274 8.72 7.65 -18.59
N ILE A 275 7.68 8.48 -18.74
CA ILE A 275 7.73 9.70 -19.54
C ILE A 275 8.46 10.84 -18.83
N SER A 276 8.28 10.97 -17.51
CA SER A 276 8.81 12.12 -16.77
C SER A 276 10.25 11.94 -16.29
N ILE A 277 10.66 10.71 -16.03
CA ILE A 277 11.97 10.36 -15.46
C ILE A 277 12.81 9.57 -16.48
N GLY A 278 12.19 8.63 -17.21
CA GLY A 278 12.84 7.83 -18.25
C GLY A 278 12.74 6.31 -18.02
N VAL A 279 13.08 5.54 -19.06
CA VAL A 279 13.05 4.05 -19.09
C VAL A 279 13.93 3.39 -18.02
N ASN A 280 14.98 4.08 -17.58
CA ASN A 280 15.95 3.57 -16.61
C ASN A 280 15.64 4.02 -15.17
N ALA A 281 14.40 4.44 -14.91
CA ALA A 281 13.97 4.82 -13.56
C ALA A 281 14.02 3.60 -12.63
N ASP A 282 15.00 3.60 -11.73
CA ASP A 282 15.09 2.61 -10.67
C ASP A 282 13.85 2.65 -9.74
N PRO A 283 13.62 1.61 -8.92
CA PRO A 283 12.48 1.58 -8.00
C PRO A 283 12.40 2.76 -7.02
N HIS A 284 13.52 3.44 -6.74
CA HIS A 284 13.58 4.56 -5.79
C HIS A 284 13.06 5.86 -6.41
N TRP A 285 13.22 6.04 -7.73
CA TRP A 285 12.47 7.07 -8.47
C TRP A 285 10.97 6.82 -8.42
N ARG A 286 10.55 5.55 -8.58
CA ARG A 286 9.13 5.18 -8.49
C ARG A 286 8.55 5.47 -7.10
N SER A 287 9.29 5.15 -6.03
CA SER A 287 8.94 5.56 -4.67
C SER A 287 8.78 7.08 -4.54
N ALA A 288 9.67 7.86 -5.15
CA ALA A 288 9.62 9.32 -5.14
C ALA A 288 8.34 9.85 -5.82
N CYS A 289 8.01 9.31 -7.00
CA CYS A 289 6.79 9.65 -7.74
C CYS A 289 5.52 9.25 -7.00
N HIS A 290 5.51 8.07 -6.36
CA HIS A 290 4.41 7.62 -5.49
C HIS A 290 4.11 8.64 -4.40
N VAL A 291 5.15 9.09 -3.68
CA VAL A 291 4.98 10.04 -2.58
C VAL A 291 4.50 11.39 -3.10
N GLU A 292 5.04 11.87 -4.22
CA GLU A 292 4.65 13.16 -4.79
C GLU A 292 3.20 13.16 -5.28
N VAL A 293 2.77 12.09 -6.00
CA VAL A 293 1.39 11.94 -6.46
C VAL A 293 0.41 11.94 -5.29
N PHE A 294 0.70 11.19 -4.23
CA PHE A 294 -0.13 11.21 -3.03
C PHE A 294 -0.15 12.59 -2.37
N GLN A 295 1.01 13.21 -2.14
CA GLN A 295 1.11 14.49 -1.44
C GLN A 295 0.46 15.65 -2.20
N LYS A 296 0.34 15.56 -3.52
CA LYS A 296 -0.28 16.63 -4.34
C LYS A 296 -1.74 16.38 -4.64
N LEU A 297 -2.12 15.13 -4.85
CA LEU A 297 -3.45 14.77 -5.34
C LEU A 297 -4.32 14.07 -4.28
N GLY A 298 -3.75 13.70 -3.13
CA GLY A 298 -4.43 12.84 -2.16
C GLY A 298 -4.76 11.44 -2.70
N VAL A 299 -4.17 11.05 -3.85
CA VAL A 299 -4.38 9.73 -4.47
C VAL A 299 -3.59 8.70 -3.70
N GLU A 300 -4.26 7.93 -2.86
CA GLU A 300 -3.67 6.73 -2.28
C GLU A 300 -3.50 5.67 -3.37
N VAL A 301 -2.23 5.45 -3.72
CA VAL A 301 -1.77 4.35 -4.56
C VAL A 301 -1.17 3.30 -3.63
N ASP A 302 -1.58 2.04 -3.76
CA ASP A 302 -1.10 0.96 -2.89
C ASP A 302 0.43 0.95 -2.81
N GLY A 303 0.96 0.92 -1.59
CA GLY A 303 2.40 1.01 -1.35
C GLY A 303 2.93 2.42 -1.13
N TYR A 304 2.08 3.45 -0.99
CA TYR A 304 2.50 4.77 -0.50
C TYR A 304 3.30 4.69 0.80
N GLN A 305 2.85 3.90 1.78
CA GLN A 305 3.58 3.69 3.04
C GLN A 305 4.96 3.06 2.81
N ALA A 306 5.05 2.08 1.92
CA ALA A 306 6.32 1.47 1.56
C ALA A 306 7.25 2.48 0.85
N ALA A 307 6.71 3.33 -0.02
CA ALA A 307 7.44 4.41 -0.66
C ALA A 307 7.88 5.49 0.33
N LEU A 308 7.10 5.76 1.38
CA LEU A 308 7.49 6.65 2.47
C LEU A 308 8.71 6.12 3.24
N MET A 309 8.76 4.80 3.45
CA MET A 309 9.80 4.10 4.19
C MET A 309 11.06 3.78 3.37
N ASP A 310 11.02 4.00 2.05
CA ASP A 310 12.17 3.80 1.17
C ASP A 310 13.28 4.82 1.51
N LYS A 311 14.34 4.33 2.17
CA LYS A 311 15.48 5.14 2.62
C LYS A 311 16.31 5.70 1.47
N ASP A 312 16.30 5.00 0.35
CA ASP A 312 17.06 5.36 -0.84
C ASP A 312 16.19 6.16 -1.83
N ARG A 313 14.94 6.49 -1.44
CA ARG A 313 14.01 7.29 -2.24
C ARG A 313 14.67 8.58 -2.68
N ARG A 314 14.69 8.80 -3.99
CA ARG A 314 15.26 10.01 -4.59
C ARG A 314 14.36 11.21 -4.33
N ARG A 315 14.95 12.40 -4.36
CA ARG A 315 14.20 13.66 -4.27
C ARG A 315 13.89 14.16 -5.68
N LEU A 316 12.60 14.31 -6.00
CA LEU A 316 12.19 14.93 -7.26
C LEU A 316 12.48 16.44 -7.22
N GLN A 317 13.04 16.97 -8.31
CA GLN A 317 13.11 18.41 -8.51
C GLN A 317 11.69 18.97 -8.78
N PRO A 318 11.39 20.24 -8.46
CA PRO A 318 10.05 20.81 -8.65
C PRO A 318 9.49 20.65 -10.07
N ASN A 319 10.35 20.79 -11.10
CA ASN A 319 9.94 20.60 -12.50
C ASN A 319 9.66 19.13 -12.83
N GLN A 320 10.39 18.18 -12.23
CA GLN A 320 10.13 16.75 -12.40
C GLN A 320 8.81 16.37 -11.71
N ALA A 321 8.58 16.84 -10.48
CA ALA A 321 7.33 16.66 -9.76
C ALA A 321 6.14 17.16 -10.58
N LYS A 322 6.21 18.40 -11.11
CA LYS A 322 5.17 18.95 -12.00
C LYS A 322 4.91 18.07 -13.22
N LYS A 323 5.96 17.58 -13.89
CA LYS A 323 5.83 16.67 -15.05
C LYS A 323 5.15 15.36 -14.66
N VAL A 324 5.61 14.72 -13.59
CA VAL A 324 5.03 13.46 -13.08
C VAL A 324 3.54 13.63 -12.77
N ILE A 325 3.16 14.71 -12.08
CA ILE A 325 1.75 14.99 -11.76
C ILE A 325 0.93 15.22 -13.04
N SER A 326 1.43 16.03 -13.97
CA SER A 326 0.73 16.31 -15.22
C SER A 326 0.55 15.04 -16.06
N SER A 327 1.59 14.21 -16.19
CA SER A 327 1.51 12.92 -16.89
C SER A 327 0.57 11.95 -16.18
N PHE A 328 0.59 11.92 -14.84
CA PHE A 328 -0.31 11.07 -14.08
C PHE A 328 -1.77 11.42 -14.34
N LEU A 329 -2.10 12.71 -14.34
CA LEU A 329 -3.45 13.18 -14.62
C LEU A 329 -3.88 12.94 -16.08
N SER A 330 -2.94 12.91 -17.04
CA SER A 330 -3.28 12.53 -18.41
C SER A 330 -3.53 11.04 -18.58
N PHE A 331 -2.86 10.17 -17.80
CA PHE A 331 -3.07 8.72 -17.86
C PHE A 331 -4.17 8.22 -16.92
N PHE A 332 -4.49 8.96 -15.85
CA PHE A 332 -5.49 8.58 -14.86
C PHE A 332 -6.85 9.20 -15.19
N SER A 333 -7.44 8.75 -16.30
CA SER A 333 -8.75 9.17 -16.80
C SER A 333 -9.88 8.26 -16.30
N ALA A 334 -10.97 8.87 -15.81
CA ALA A 334 -12.17 8.13 -15.41
C ALA A 334 -12.89 7.50 -16.61
N ASN A 335 -12.89 8.17 -17.75
CA ASN A 335 -13.48 7.64 -18.98
C ASN A 335 -12.73 6.39 -19.46
N ASP A 336 -11.40 6.42 -19.40
CA ASP A 336 -10.56 5.30 -19.82
C ASP A 336 -10.77 4.10 -18.87
N PHE A 337 -10.89 4.34 -17.57
CA PHE A 337 -11.25 3.30 -16.61
C PHE A 337 -12.65 2.72 -16.84
N ILE A 338 -13.63 3.56 -17.22
CA ILE A 338 -14.96 3.10 -17.64
C ILE A 338 -14.84 2.20 -18.88
N GLN A 339 -14.04 2.59 -19.87
CA GLN A 339 -13.84 1.77 -21.07
C GLN A 339 -13.15 0.45 -20.74
N GLU A 340 -12.17 0.42 -19.83
CA GLU A 340 -11.56 -0.82 -19.35
C GLU A 340 -12.59 -1.73 -18.65
N PHE A 341 -13.47 -1.15 -17.82
CA PHE A 341 -14.54 -1.90 -17.14
C PHE A 341 -15.55 -2.50 -18.13
N ILE A 342 -15.97 -1.71 -19.12
CA ILE A 342 -16.86 -2.17 -20.20
C ILE A 342 -16.17 -3.24 -21.02
N ALA A 343 -14.93 -3.02 -21.43
CA ALA A 343 -14.15 -3.97 -22.21
C ALA A 343 -14.07 -5.31 -21.49
N ASP A 344 -13.64 -5.33 -20.21
CA ASP A 344 -13.53 -6.55 -19.40
C ASP A 344 -14.86 -7.28 -19.25
N THR A 345 -15.97 -6.56 -19.04
CA THR A 345 -17.30 -7.16 -18.92
C THR A 345 -17.77 -7.73 -20.27
N ASN A 346 -17.64 -6.95 -21.35
CA ASN A 346 -18.18 -7.28 -22.66
C ASN A 346 -17.29 -8.24 -23.47
N GLN A 347 -16.04 -8.53 -23.02
CA GLN A 347 -15.08 -9.45 -23.66
C GLN A 347 -15.74 -10.69 -24.25
N ALA A 348 -15.50 -10.97 -25.53
CA ALA A 348 -16.03 -12.13 -26.25
C ALA A 348 -15.55 -13.45 -25.63
N GLY A 349 -16.49 -14.26 -25.14
CA GLY A 349 -16.24 -15.53 -24.47
C GLY A 349 -17.21 -15.70 -23.32
N GLY A 350 -18.10 -16.69 -23.40
CA GLY A 350 -19.00 -17.03 -22.29
C GLY A 350 -18.21 -17.31 -21.00
N SER A 351 -18.87 -17.21 -19.85
CA SER A 351 -18.30 -17.61 -18.55
C SER A 351 -17.64 -18.99 -18.56
N ASP A 352 -18.07 -19.85 -19.50
CA ASP A 352 -17.75 -21.26 -19.53
C ASP A 352 -16.55 -21.59 -20.44
N LYS A 353 -16.07 -20.64 -21.25
CA LYS A 353 -14.80 -20.83 -21.97
C LYS A 353 -13.66 -20.70 -20.96
N LYS A 354 -13.27 -21.85 -20.38
CA LYS A 354 -12.07 -22.02 -19.56
C LYS A 354 -10.90 -21.25 -20.19
N GLY A 355 -10.48 -20.14 -19.57
CA GLY A 355 -9.27 -19.41 -19.96
C GLY A 355 -9.43 -17.91 -20.23
N VAL A 356 -10.65 -17.34 -20.26
CA VAL A 356 -10.77 -15.88 -20.35
C VAL A 356 -10.41 -15.26 -18.99
N ALA A 357 -9.27 -14.58 -18.94
CA ALA A 357 -8.83 -13.86 -17.74
C ALA A 357 -9.64 -12.56 -17.59
N ARG A 358 -10.61 -12.56 -16.69
CA ARG A 358 -11.42 -11.38 -16.34
C ARG A 358 -10.93 -10.76 -15.04
N ASN A 359 -11.00 -9.43 -14.98
CA ASN A 359 -10.78 -8.70 -13.73
C ASN A 359 -12.05 -8.67 -12.87
N PHE A 360 -13.22 -8.76 -13.51
CA PHE A 360 -14.51 -8.71 -12.84
C PHE A 360 -15.28 -10.04 -12.96
N ASP A 361 -15.77 -10.51 -11.83
CA ASP A 361 -16.68 -11.64 -11.74
C ASP A 361 -18.11 -11.17 -12.07
N LEU A 362 -18.64 -11.66 -13.19
CA LEU A 362 -19.97 -11.29 -13.68
C LEU A 362 -21.10 -11.75 -12.75
N GLN A 363 -20.92 -12.86 -12.03
CA GLN A 363 -21.90 -13.32 -11.04
C GLN A 363 -21.95 -12.38 -9.85
N LYS A 364 -20.79 -11.87 -9.41
CA LYS A 364 -20.73 -10.88 -8.33
C LYS A 364 -21.29 -9.53 -8.74
N LEU A 365 -21.08 -9.11 -9.98
CA LEU A 365 -21.76 -7.94 -10.55
C LEU A 365 -23.28 -8.11 -10.49
N TYR A 366 -23.82 -9.26 -10.92
CA TYR A 366 -25.24 -9.56 -10.84
C TYR A 366 -25.78 -9.58 -9.41
N GLN A 367 -25.05 -10.22 -8.48
CA GLN A 367 -25.42 -10.26 -7.06
C GLN A 367 -25.42 -8.87 -6.44
N TRP A 368 -24.43 -8.03 -6.78
CA TRP A 368 -24.39 -6.64 -6.33
C TRP A 368 -25.57 -5.83 -6.88
N ALA A 369 -25.86 -5.97 -8.18
CA ALA A 369 -26.97 -5.28 -8.84
C ALA A 369 -28.33 -5.69 -8.26
N SER A 370 -28.50 -6.97 -7.93
CA SER A 370 -29.72 -7.52 -7.34
C SER A 370 -29.98 -7.06 -5.90
N LYS A 371 -28.93 -6.60 -5.20
CA LYS A 371 -29.03 -6.02 -3.84
C LYS A 371 -29.36 -4.52 -3.86
N GLN A 372 -29.33 -3.87 -5.01
CA GLN A 372 -29.68 -2.45 -5.10
C GLN A 372 -31.19 -2.24 -5.04
N ASP A 373 -31.60 -1.09 -4.51
CA ASP A 373 -32.99 -0.65 -4.57
C ASP A 373 -33.40 -0.46 -6.06
N PRO A 374 -34.51 -1.06 -6.54
CA PRO A 374 -34.96 -0.92 -7.91
C PRO A 374 -35.20 0.53 -8.37
N GLY A 375 -35.56 1.43 -7.45
CA GLY A 375 -35.70 2.87 -7.73
C GLY A 375 -34.36 3.59 -7.90
N VAL A 376 -33.28 3.01 -7.39
CA VAL A 376 -31.91 3.56 -7.48
C VAL A 376 -31.15 2.95 -8.66
N PHE A 377 -31.28 1.64 -8.87
CA PHE A 377 -30.60 0.89 -9.92
C PHE A 377 -31.45 -0.29 -10.40
N ASN A 378 -31.82 -0.27 -11.69
CA ASN A 378 -32.49 -1.40 -12.31
C ASN A 378 -31.46 -2.52 -12.57
N LYS A 379 -31.56 -3.64 -11.83
CA LYS A 379 -30.66 -4.79 -12.02
C LYS A 379 -30.64 -5.34 -13.45
N TYR A 380 -31.70 -5.18 -14.22
CA TYR A 380 -31.76 -5.65 -15.60
C TYR A 380 -30.99 -4.74 -16.57
N SER A 381 -30.61 -3.52 -16.17
CA SER A 381 -29.83 -2.64 -17.03
C SER A 381 -28.39 -3.11 -17.25
N ILE A 382 -27.93 -4.14 -16.51
CA ILE A 382 -26.60 -4.71 -16.72
C ILE A 382 -26.55 -5.67 -17.91
N TYR A 383 -27.69 -6.00 -18.53
CA TYR A 383 -27.76 -6.87 -19.69
C TYR A 383 -27.87 -6.03 -20.97
N TYR A 384 -27.60 -6.68 -22.10
CA TYR A 384 -27.79 -6.06 -23.40
C TYR A 384 -29.27 -5.74 -23.64
N ASP A 385 -29.53 -4.55 -24.17
CA ASP A 385 -30.85 -4.04 -24.48
C ASP A 385 -31.00 -3.94 -26.00
N GLU A 386 -31.83 -4.81 -26.58
CA GLU A 386 -32.08 -4.89 -28.01
C GLU A 386 -32.84 -3.66 -28.55
N ASP A 387 -33.54 -2.93 -27.68
CA ASP A 387 -34.27 -1.72 -28.05
C ASP A 387 -33.33 -0.49 -28.14
N THR A 388 -32.14 -0.57 -27.53
CA THR A 388 -31.16 0.52 -27.49
C THR A 388 -29.74 0.11 -27.93
N PRO A 389 -29.56 -0.53 -29.10
CA PRO A 389 -28.27 -1.07 -29.53
C PRO A 389 -27.19 0.01 -29.70
N LYS A 390 -27.60 1.24 -30.03
CA LYS A 390 -26.74 2.42 -30.19
C LYS A 390 -26.06 2.89 -28.90
N ASP A 391 -26.55 2.44 -27.75
CA ASP A 391 -25.98 2.81 -26.45
C ASP A 391 -24.73 1.98 -26.13
N TYR A 392 -24.38 0.97 -26.94
CA TYR A 392 -23.24 0.08 -26.73
C TYR A 392 -22.09 0.38 -27.68
N VAL A 393 -20.86 0.31 -27.17
CA VAL A 393 -19.63 0.59 -27.95
C VAL A 393 -19.17 -0.63 -28.76
N SER A 394 -19.60 -1.83 -28.36
CA SER A 394 -19.16 -3.11 -28.91
C SER A 394 -20.26 -3.78 -29.73
N PRO A 395 -19.91 -4.76 -30.61
CA PRO A 395 -20.90 -5.50 -31.39
C PRO A 395 -21.91 -6.19 -30.48
N GLN A 396 -23.15 -6.32 -30.95
CA GLN A 396 -24.21 -7.05 -30.26
C GLN A 396 -23.68 -8.42 -29.78
N PRO A 397 -23.93 -8.79 -28.50
CA PRO A 397 -23.53 -10.11 -28.01
C PRO A 397 -24.21 -11.19 -28.83
N ASN A 398 -23.52 -12.32 -29.03
CA ASN A 398 -24.15 -13.51 -29.58
C ASN A 398 -25.30 -13.98 -28.67
N LYS A 399 -26.29 -14.70 -29.23
CA LYS A 399 -27.49 -15.14 -28.50
C LYS A 399 -27.17 -15.86 -27.18
N ASP A 400 -26.09 -16.66 -27.14
CA ASP A 400 -25.69 -17.38 -25.93
C ASP A 400 -25.19 -16.46 -24.79
N ARG A 401 -24.90 -15.19 -25.09
CA ARG A 401 -24.40 -14.20 -24.12
C ARG A 401 -25.41 -13.12 -23.78
N SER A 402 -26.61 -13.12 -24.38
CA SER A 402 -27.67 -12.17 -23.99
C SER A 402 -28.08 -12.34 -22.51
N ILE A 403 -27.87 -13.53 -21.95
CA ILE A 403 -28.12 -13.84 -20.53
C ILE A 403 -26.99 -13.45 -19.57
N LEU A 404 -25.85 -12.94 -20.08
CA LEU A 404 -24.73 -12.50 -19.26
C LEU A 404 -24.68 -10.97 -19.17
N PRO A 405 -24.13 -10.40 -18.08
CA PRO A 405 -23.93 -8.97 -18.01
C PRO A 405 -23.14 -8.43 -19.22
N TYR A 406 -23.67 -7.36 -19.81
CA TYR A 406 -23.15 -6.66 -20.97
C TYR A 406 -23.48 -5.17 -20.82
N LEU A 407 -22.46 -4.35 -20.57
CA LEU A 407 -22.64 -2.98 -20.10
C LEU A 407 -22.59 -1.96 -21.23
N SER A 408 -23.51 -1.00 -21.19
CA SER A 408 -23.37 0.28 -21.91
C SER A 408 -22.52 1.27 -21.10
N PRO A 409 -21.94 2.31 -21.72
CA PRO A 409 -21.21 3.35 -21.00
C PRO A 409 -22.05 4.07 -19.95
N LYS A 410 -23.35 4.25 -20.21
CA LYS A 410 -24.28 4.88 -19.27
C LYS A 410 -24.45 4.04 -17.99
N VAL A 411 -24.63 2.73 -18.15
CA VAL A 411 -24.80 1.81 -17.01
C VAL A 411 -23.48 1.67 -16.25
N ALA A 412 -22.35 1.50 -16.94
CA ALA A 412 -21.03 1.43 -16.31
C ALA A 412 -20.73 2.68 -15.45
N ARG A 413 -21.02 3.88 -15.98
CA ARG A 413 -20.93 5.14 -15.22
C ARG A 413 -21.80 5.11 -13.96
N LYS A 414 -23.07 4.72 -14.09
CA LYS A 414 -24.00 4.66 -12.97
C LYS A 414 -23.52 3.70 -11.87
N ILE A 415 -22.98 2.54 -12.25
CA ILE A 415 -22.37 1.58 -11.31
C ILE A 415 -21.21 2.25 -10.56
N LEU A 416 -20.27 2.87 -11.26
CA LEU A 416 -19.13 3.55 -10.64
C LEU A 416 -19.57 4.70 -9.72
N THR A 417 -20.62 5.44 -10.07
CA THR A 417 -21.18 6.48 -9.19
C THR A 417 -21.78 5.88 -7.92
N LEU A 418 -22.55 4.80 -8.03
CA LEU A 418 -23.15 4.12 -6.86
C LEU A 418 -22.11 3.49 -5.94
N LEU A 419 -20.98 3.03 -6.48
CA LEU A 419 -19.84 2.56 -5.69
C LEU A 419 -19.03 3.70 -5.07
N GLY A 420 -19.36 4.96 -5.40
CA GLY A 420 -18.60 6.14 -4.99
C GLY A 420 -17.23 6.24 -5.65
N ILE A 421 -17.01 5.62 -6.81
CA ILE A 421 -15.75 5.71 -7.56
C ILE A 421 -15.76 6.94 -8.48
N CYS A 422 -16.91 7.30 -9.04
CA CYS A 422 -17.06 8.47 -9.91
C CYS A 422 -18.11 9.44 -9.37
N SER A 423 -18.03 10.70 -9.79
CA SER A 423 -19.04 11.74 -9.57
C SER A 423 -19.35 12.50 -10.84
#